data_AF-A0A8C1K478-F1
#
_entry.id   AF-A0A8C1K478-F1
#
_cell.length_a   1.000
_cell.length_b   1.000
_cell.length_c   1.000
_cell.angle_alpha   90.00
_cell.angle_beta   90.00
_cell.angle_gamma   90.00
#
_symmetry.space_group_name_H-M   'P 1'
#
loop_
_entity.id
_entity.type
_entity.pdbx_description
1 polymer ?
#
loop_
_entity_poly.entity_id
_entity_poly.type
_entity_poly.pdbx_seq_one_letter_code
_entity_poly.pdbx_strand_id
1 'polypeptide(L)'
;CTEADMNTQKVMRLIVGCLVIVAMVKIFFHPSKDTSVKTHQIIQGGNFWAKQHIPQLNLVHNEEDPVKKEHAGNTEVQPEEKETIQSNQEELEPEIPDDTPMDPLKIVHLDLKGAAPKVKYLEEIFPLLSTLGANGILLEYEDMFPYEGELSILKSSFAYSPEDIEKIKSLAKQHKLELIPLVQVFGHLEFVLKHEKFFKLREVETYPNSLNPQAQGSMDLVQDMLTQVMKKHPEAKWFHIGADEVRGLGESEDSKRWLEANSGDMGKLFFNHVTTVGRFMTKLKRGIKLILWDDMFRKLSSDTIKESGLQDLASPMIWKYIPNMDVKEIGNYISKYEQAGFKGVWFASAFKGASGIDQKWTPISHHLKNHLQWQKVIQSMPQYKSVRFQGIALTGWQRYEHHTVLCELLPVAIPSLAVCLQTLKYGECLKKHVLFLEGLTIHVKGSFSPYHRKRSFANPRNLAFFKDGLKKLMDEWDSFLLTFRKNMEAIFYPDTLEEWLEENVNEHIERLHEMVVDVKRIIKLNGQPKVDPSKMR
;
A
#
# COMPACT_ATOMS: atom_id res chain seq x y z
N CYS A 1 8.10 36.74 2.87
CA CYS A 1 6.77 36.31 3.28
C CYS A 1 5.79 37.44 2.96
N THR A 2 5.04 37.31 1.86
CA THR A 2 4.11 38.30 1.30
C THR A 2 2.66 37.89 1.58
N GLU A 3 1.66 38.74 1.32
CA GLU A 3 0.23 38.58 1.70
C GLU A 3 -0.43 37.22 1.39
N ALA A 4 0.12 36.42 0.47
CA ALA A 4 -0.26 35.02 0.26
C ALA A 4 -0.04 34.10 1.50
N ASP A 5 0.83 34.51 2.43
CA ASP A 5 1.11 33.83 3.70
C ASP A 5 -0.05 33.92 4.70
N MET A 6 -0.94 34.90 4.57
CA MET A 6 -1.95 35.18 5.59
C MET A 6 -3.18 34.26 5.47
N ASN A 7 -3.53 33.82 4.25
CA ASN A 7 -4.56 32.81 4.03
C ASN A 7 -4.02 31.39 4.32
N THR A 8 -2.74 31.18 4.01
CA THR A 8 -1.97 29.97 4.36
C THR A 8 -1.89 29.78 5.88
N GLN A 9 -1.76 30.87 6.66
CA GLN A 9 -1.84 30.82 8.12
C GLN A 9 -3.20 30.36 8.67
N LYS A 10 -4.32 30.68 8.00
CA LYS A 10 -5.65 30.22 8.45
C LYS A 10 -5.86 28.72 8.20
N VAL A 11 -5.43 28.24 7.04
CA VAL A 11 -5.41 26.79 6.72
C VAL A 11 -4.44 26.05 7.64
N MET A 12 -3.26 26.62 7.91
CA MET A 12 -2.30 26.10 8.89
C MET A 12 -2.86 26.06 10.31
N ARG A 13 -3.63 27.08 10.76
CA ARG A 13 -4.29 27.07 12.07
C ARG A 13 -5.35 25.97 12.17
N LEU A 14 -6.07 25.69 11.08
CA LEU A 14 -7.05 24.61 11.02
C LEU A 14 -6.36 23.23 11.06
N ILE A 15 -5.29 23.05 10.29
CA ILE A 15 -4.46 21.83 10.28
C ILE A 15 -3.80 21.62 11.64
N VAL A 16 -3.25 22.67 12.26
CA VAL A 16 -2.70 22.63 13.62
C VAL A 16 -3.79 22.30 14.65
N GLY A 17 -5.00 22.84 14.50
CA GLY A 17 -6.14 22.48 15.34
C GLY A 17 -6.51 21.00 15.26
N CYS A 18 -6.58 20.43 14.05
CA CYS A 18 -6.80 19.00 13.85
C CYS A 18 -5.63 18.15 14.38
N LEU A 19 -4.39 18.59 14.22
CA LEU A 19 -3.19 17.93 14.74
C LEU A 19 -3.12 17.94 16.27
N VAL A 20 -3.64 18.97 16.94
CA VAL A 20 -3.77 19.02 18.41
C VAL A 20 -4.79 18.00 18.90
N ILE A 21 -5.92 17.84 18.21
CA ILE A 21 -6.93 16.81 18.53
C ILE A 21 -6.32 15.40 18.34
N VAL A 22 -5.62 15.16 17.24
CA VAL A 22 -4.93 13.88 16.96
C VAL A 22 -3.78 13.61 17.95
N ALA A 23 -3.05 14.65 18.38
CA ALA A 23 -2.02 14.52 19.42
C ALA A 23 -2.60 14.15 20.79
N MET A 24 -3.81 14.64 21.13
CA MET A 24 -4.51 14.18 22.34
C MET A 24 -4.87 12.70 22.25
N VAL A 25 -5.25 12.19 21.09
CA VAL A 25 -5.50 10.74 20.89
C VAL A 25 -4.19 9.93 20.99
N LYS A 26 -3.09 10.44 20.42
CA LYS A 26 -1.73 9.84 20.47
C LYS A 26 -1.19 9.67 21.90
N ILE A 27 -1.68 10.45 22.85
CA ILE A 27 -1.29 10.46 24.27
C ILE A 27 -1.96 9.32 25.07
N PHE A 28 -3.15 8.87 24.67
CA PHE A 28 -3.97 7.94 25.46
C PHE A 28 -3.91 6.47 25.02
N PHE A 29 -3.47 6.15 23.80
CA PHE A 29 -3.67 4.81 23.20
C PHE A 29 -2.40 4.14 22.62
N HIS A 30 -1.27 4.13 23.36
CA HIS A 30 -0.07 3.37 22.95
C HIS A 30 -0.02 1.99 23.64
N PRO A 31 0.19 0.87 22.92
CA PRO A 31 0.15 -0.47 23.51
C PRO A 31 1.40 -0.74 24.37
N SER A 32 1.19 -1.49 25.46
CA SER A 32 2.24 -2.16 26.25
C SER A 32 1.92 -3.64 26.23
N LYS A 33 2.88 -4.50 25.86
CA LYS A 33 2.76 -5.96 25.96
C LYS A 33 2.56 -6.33 27.43
N ASP A 34 1.38 -6.80 27.80
CA ASP A 34 1.15 -7.55 29.02
C ASP A 34 0.12 -8.66 28.75
N THR A 35 0.55 -9.90 28.93
CA THR A 35 -0.22 -11.11 28.68
C THR A 35 -0.97 -11.52 29.94
N SER A 36 -2.25 -11.17 30.02
CA SER A 36 -3.20 -11.91 30.88
C SER A 36 -4.59 -11.88 30.27
N VAL A 37 -4.99 -13.00 29.69
CA VAL A 37 -6.33 -13.23 29.16
C VAL A 37 -7.33 -13.25 30.32
N LYS A 38 -8.32 -12.37 30.30
CA LYS A 38 -9.58 -12.54 31.02
C LYS A 38 -10.72 -12.47 30.01
N THR A 39 -11.34 -13.61 29.78
CA THR A 39 -12.48 -13.80 28.89
C THR A 39 -13.72 -13.16 29.51
N HIS A 40 -14.44 -12.24 28.85
CA HIS A 40 -15.88 -12.04 29.09
C HIS A 40 -16.64 -11.48 27.87
N GLN A 41 -17.81 -12.11 27.67
CA GLN A 41 -19.05 -11.77 26.95
C GLN A 41 -19.03 -10.80 25.76
N ILE A 42 -18.97 -11.43 24.58
CA ILE A 42 -19.30 -10.90 23.26
C ILE A 42 -20.77 -10.47 23.22
N ILE A 43 -21.03 -9.19 22.95
CA ILE A 43 -22.33 -8.74 22.43
C ILE A 43 -22.41 -9.25 20.99
N GLN A 44 -23.41 -10.07 20.69
CA GLN A 44 -23.58 -10.85 19.45
C GLN A 44 -23.05 -10.16 18.19
N GLY A 45 -21.92 -10.67 17.69
CA GLY A 45 -21.42 -10.42 16.33
C GLY A 45 -22.31 -11.06 15.28
N GLY A 46 -22.36 -10.46 14.09
CA GLY A 46 -23.17 -10.92 12.96
C GLY A 46 -22.76 -12.31 12.47
N ASN A 47 -23.71 -13.05 11.90
CA ASN A 47 -23.59 -14.42 11.41
C ASN A 47 -22.79 -14.54 10.09
N PHE A 48 -21.59 -13.95 10.00
CA PHE A 48 -20.81 -13.96 8.75
C PHE A 48 -19.98 -15.25 8.56
N TRP A 49 -19.38 -15.79 9.62
CA TRP A 49 -18.42 -16.92 9.50
C TRP A 49 -18.99 -18.33 9.69
N ALA A 50 -20.27 -18.48 10.05
CA ALA A 50 -20.79 -19.78 10.47
C ALA A 50 -22.05 -20.21 9.71
N LYS A 51 -21.89 -20.56 8.42
CA LYS A 51 -22.80 -21.51 7.74
C LYS A 51 -22.07 -22.34 6.69
N GLN A 52 -21.21 -23.25 7.13
CA GLN A 52 -21.04 -24.54 6.47
C GLN A 52 -20.94 -25.61 7.55
N HIS A 53 -21.96 -26.45 7.67
CA HIS A 53 -21.92 -27.66 8.46
C HIS A 53 -20.82 -28.56 7.88
N ILE A 54 -19.69 -28.66 8.57
CA ILE A 54 -18.70 -29.72 8.35
C ILE A 54 -19.22 -30.95 9.11
N PRO A 55 -19.59 -32.06 8.44
CA PRO A 55 -19.92 -33.30 9.14
C PRO A 55 -18.66 -33.83 9.85
N GLN A 56 -18.81 -34.23 11.11
CA GLN A 56 -17.74 -34.81 11.93
C GLN A 56 -17.05 -35.98 11.21
N LEU A 57 -15.76 -35.85 10.94
CA LEU A 57 -14.91 -36.92 10.42
C LEU A 57 -14.59 -37.90 11.57
N ASN A 58 -15.27 -39.05 11.59
CA ASN A 58 -14.85 -40.19 12.39
C ASN A 58 -13.80 -40.99 11.62
N LEU A 59 -12.62 -41.15 12.20
CA LEU A 59 -11.57 -42.03 11.71
C LEU A 59 -11.93 -43.49 12.04
N VAL A 60 -12.17 -44.31 11.01
CA VAL A 60 -12.04 -45.79 11.10
C VAL A 60 -11.47 -46.32 9.79
N HIS A 61 -10.55 -47.27 9.95
CA HIS A 61 -9.79 -47.99 8.94
C HIS A 61 -10.61 -48.96 8.06
N ASN A 62 -10.06 -49.14 6.85
CA ASN A 62 -9.97 -50.36 6.03
C ASN A 62 -11.19 -50.92 5.27
N GLU A 63 -10.82 -51.35 4.05
CA GLU A 63 -11.30 -52.49 3.26
C GLU A 63 -12.25 -52.27 2.05
N GLU A 64 -11.68 -52.64 0.89
CA GLU A 64 -12.27 -53.31 -0.28
C GLU A 64 -12.87 -52.52 -1.47
N ASP A 65 -12.19 -52.70 -2.62
CA ASP A 65 -12.69 -52.69 -4.01
C ASP A 65 -13.91 -53.62 -4.20
N PRO A 66 -14.87 -53.37 -5.14
CA PRO A 66 -14.62 -53.74 -6.55
C PRO A 66 -15.39 -52.99 -7.68
N VAL A 67 -14.66 -52.68 -8.77
CA VAL A 67 -14.84 -53.13 -10.19
C VAL A 67 -16.20 -52.99 -10.97
N LYS A 68 -16.09 -52.38 -12.19
CA LYS A 68 -16.87 -52.50 -13.48
C LYS A 68 -18.24 -51.77 -13.59
N LYS A 69 -18.70 -51.20 -14.73
CA LYS A 69 -18.44 -51.39 -16.19
C LYS A 69 -19.17 -50.29 -17.02
N GLU A 70 -18.61 -49.95 -18.20
CA GLU A 70 -19.29 -49.61 -19.50
C GLU A 70 -20.30 -48.43 -19.55
N HIS A 71 -20.33 -47.50 -20.52
CA HIS A 71 -20.17 -47.61 -21.98
C HIS A 71 -19.68 -46.32 -22.66
N ALA A 72 -19.01 -46.53 -23.78
CA ALA A 72 -18.69 -45.57 -24.83
C ALA A 72 -19.91 -45.26 -25.71
N GLY A 73 -19.93 -44.06 -26.28
CA GLY A 73 -20.86 -43.65 -27.34
C GLY A 73 -20.25 -42.53 -28.17
N ASN A 74 -19.55 -42.91 -29.23
CA ASN A 74 -19.11 -42.03 -30.31
C ASN A 74 -20.32 -41.49 -31.08
N THR A 75 -20.27 -40.24 -31.53
CA THR A 75 -20.86 -39.84 -32.82
C THR A 75 -20.06 -38.67 -33.38
N GLU A 76 -19.37 -38.91 -34.50
CA GLU A 76 -18.85 -37.88 -35.41
C GLU A 76 -19.95 -37.43 -36.39
N VAL A 77 -19.85 -36.19 -36.88
CA VAL A 77 -19.77 -35.75 -38.31
C VAL A 77 -20.17 -34.26 -38.39
N GLN A 78 -19.21 -33.33 -38.51
CA GLN A 78 -18.71 -32.56 -39.71
C GLN A 78 -19.61 -31.36 -40.16
N PRO A 79 -19.18 -30.45 -41.08
CA PRO A 79 -18.46 -29.21 -40.75
C PRO A 79 -19.06 -27.95 -41.45
N GLU A 80 -18.96 -26.75 -40.86
CA GLU A 80 -19.35 -25.52 -41.57
C GLU A 80 -18.27 -24.43 -41.56
N GLU A 81 -17.77 -24.20 -42.78
CA GLU A 81 -17.34 -22.99 -43.47
C GLU A 81 -16.38 -21.97 -42.83
N LYS A 82 -15.22 -21.85 -43.50
CA LYS A 82 -14.24 -20.76 -43.39
C LYS A 82 -14.68 -19.57 -44.24
N GLU A 83 -14.95 -18.43 -43.63
CA GLU A 83 -14.94 -17.14 -44.34
C GLU A 83 -13.54 -16.51 -44.28
N THR A 84 -13.06 -16.11 -45.45
CA THR A 84 -11.75 -15.52 -45.68
C THR A 84 -11.92 -14.00 -45.72
N ILE A 85 -11.42 -13.27 -44.72
CA ILE A 85 -11.37 -11.80 -44.74
C ILE A 85 -9.96 -11.37 -45.15
N GLN A 86 -9.85 -10.77 -46.33
CA GLN A 86 -8.64 -10.14 -46.85
C GLN A 86 -8.23 -8.95 -45.98
N SER A 87 -6.99 -9.00 -45.48
CA SER A 87 -6.33 -7.92 -44.77
C SER A 87 -5.80 -6.87 -45.75
N ASN A 88 -6.38 -5.67 -45.75
CA ASN A 88 -5.68 -4.48 -46.22
C ASN A 88 -4.97 -3.85 -45.00
N GLN A 89 -3.70 -4.18 -44.80
CA GLN A 89 -2.83 -3.47 -43.87
C GLN A 89 -2.17 -2.32 -44.64
N GLU A 90 -2.66 -1.09 -44.44
CA GLU A 90 -1.86 0.10 -44.66
C GLU A 90 -0.85 0.20 -43.50
N GLU A 91 0.42 0.00 -43.84
CA GLU A 91 1.56 0.11 -42.93
C GLU A 91 1.79 1.61 -42.63
N LEU A 92 1.13 2.11 -41.58
CA LEU A 92 1.34 3.46 -41.06
C LEU A 92 2.72 3.56 -40.39
N GLU A 93 3.57 4.44 -40.93
CA GLU A 93 4.91 4.73 -40.39
C GLU A 93 4.89 5.02 -38.88
N PRO A 94 5.92 4.58 -38.13
CA PRO A 94 5.98 4.77 -36.69
C PRO A 94 6.22 6.25 -36.34
N GLU A 95 5.20 6.90 -35.78
CA GLU A 95 5.38 8.20 -35.12
C GLU A 95 6.29 8.03 -33.91
N ILE A 96 7.43 8.72 -33.95
CA ILE A 96 8.42 8.80 -32.89
C ILE A 96 7.75 9.42 -31.64
N PRO A 97 7.91 8.83 -30.44
CA PRO A 97 7.34 9.39 -29.21
C PRO A 97 7.77 10.84 -28.99
N ASP A 98 6.80 11.71 -28.73
CA ASP A 98 7.03 13.11 -28.35
C ASP A 98 7.93 13.17 -27.09
N ASP A 99 9.16 13.65 -27.29
CA ASP A 99 10.20 13.80 -26.24
C ASP A 99 10.25 15.23 -25.69
N THR A 100 9.17 16.00 -25.83
CA THR A 100 9.06 17.30 -25.15
C THR A 100 9.24 17.12 -23.63
N PRO A 101 10.06 17.98 -22.98
CA PRO A 101 10.29 17.88 -21.54
C PRO A 101 8.99 18.08 -20.77
N MET A 102 8.47 17.01 -20.15
CA MET A 102 7.38 17.11 -19.20
C MET A 102 7.93 17.45 -17.82
N ASP A 103 7.26 18.36 -17.10
CA ASP A 103 7.55 18.63 -15.70
C ASP A 103 7.47 17.32 -14.88
N PRO A 104 8.39 17.08 -13.92
CA PRO A 104 8.34 15.89 -13.11
C PRO A 104 7.01 15.73 -12.37
N LEU A 105 6.47 14.52 -12.39
CA LEU A 105 5.20 14.21 -11.73
C LEU A 105 5.41 14.01 -10.22
N LYS A 106 4.50 14.56 -9.40
CA LYS A 106 4.36 14.33 -7.96
C LYS A 106 3.03 13.61 -7.78
N ILE A 107 3.11 12.28 -7.70
CA ILE A 107 1.93 11.43 -7.74
C ILE A 107 1.62 10.89 -6.35
N VAL A 108 0.33 10.79 -6.01
CA VAL A 108 -0.12 10.11 -4.80
C VAL A 108 -0.51 8.70 -5.19
N HIS A 109 0.05 7.71 -4.50
CA HIS A 109 -0.30 6.32 -4.74
C HIS A 109 -1.44 5.89 -3.82
N LEU A 110 -2.46 5.29 -4.44
CA LEU A 110 -3.60 4.68 -3.80
C LEU A 110 -3.49 3.18 -4.02
N ASP A 111 -3.05 2.50 -2.98
CA ASP A 111 -3.16 1.05 -2.86
C ASP A 111 -4.62 0.70 -2.52
N LEU A 112 -5.25 -0.11 -3.36
CA LEU A 112 -6.64 -0.51 -3.22
C LEU A 112 -6.79 -1.87 -2.52
N LYS A 113 -5.70 -2.55 -2.17
CA LYS A 113 -5.68 -3.86 -1.51
C LYS A 113 -6.42 -3.83 -0.17
N GLY A 114 -7.63 -4.38 -0.17
CA GLY A 114 -8.49 -4.60 1.00
C GLY A 114 -9.11 -3.36 1.66
N ALA A 115 -8.62 -2.13 1.44
CA ALA A 115 -9.21 -0.90 1.98
C ALA A 115 -9.36 0.20 0.93
N ALA A 116 -9.88 -0.17 -0.24
CA ALA A 116 -10.20 0.76 -1.31
C ALA A 116 -11.22 1.83 -0.88
N PRO A 117 -10.95 3.13 -1.08
CA PRO A 117 -11.91 4.17 -0.77
C PRO A 117 -13.10 4.15 -1.74
N LYS A 118 -14.33 4.39 -1.25
CA LYS A 118 -15.47 4.58 -2.16
C LYS A 118 -15.23 5.75 -3.11
N VAL A 119 -15.78 5.68 -4.33
CA VAL A 119 -15.66 6.76 -5.34
C VAL A 119 -16.09 8.12 -4.79
N LYS A 120 -17.15 8.15 -3.97
CA LYS A 120 -17.61 9.37 -3.29
C LYS A 120 -16.52 10.04 -2.43
N TYR A 121 -15.67 9.25 -1.77
CA TYR A 121 -14.55 9.81 -1.01
C TYR A 121 -13.45 10.35 -1.93
N LEU A 122 -13.24 9.72 -3.10
CA LEU A 122 -12.31 10.22 -4.12
C LEU A 122 -12.76 11.56 -4.70
N GLU A 123 -14.08 11.82 -4.79
CA GLU A 123 -14.63 13.13 -5.17
C GLU A 123 -14.19 14.25 -4.21
N GLU A 124 -14.04 13.95 -2.92
CA GLU A 124 -13.56 14.90 -1.91
C GLU A 124 -12.03 15.02 -1.91
N ILE A 125 -11.34 13.89 -2.08
CA ILE A 125 -9.88 13.83 -1.93
C ILE A 125 -9.12 14.34 -3.16
N PHE A 126 -9.53 14.02 -4.39
CA PHE A 126 -8.81 14.47 -5.59
C PHE A 126 -8.61 15.99 -5.68
N PRO A 127 -9.64 16.84 -5.44
CA PRO A 127 -9.45 18.29 -5.35
C PRO A 127 -8.44 18.71 -4.28
N LEU A 128 -8.46 18.06 -3.11
CA LEU A 128 -7.52 18.32 -2.02
C LEU A 128 -6.09 17.98 -2.43
N LEU A 129 -5.86 16.81 -3.03
CA LEU A 129 -4.53 16.38 -3.49
C LEU A 129 -3.95 17.35 -4.53
N SER A 130 -4.77 17.74 -5.52
CA SER A 130 -4.39 18.73 -6.53
C SER A 130 -4.03 20.08 -5.89
N THR A 131 -4.84 20.56 -4.94
CA THR A 131 -4.57 21.81 -4.19
C THR A 131 -3.28 21.75 -3.36
N LEU A 132 -2.98 20.58 -2.78
CA LEU A 132 -1.75 20.33 -2.03
C LEU A 132 -0.50 20.21 -2.93
N GLY A 133 -0.70 20.14 -4.25
CA GLY A 133 0.37 20.19 -5.25
C GLY A 133 0.73 18.85 -5.89
N ALA A 134 -0.10 17.82 -5.73
CA ALA A 134 -0.04 16.61 -6.55
C ALA A 134 -0.50 16.91 -7.97
N ASN A 135 0.06 16.22 -8.96
CA ASN A 135 -0.34 16.32 -10.37
C ASN A 135 -0.57 14.94 -11.02
N GLY A 136 -0.65 13.89 -10.20
CA GLY A 136 -1.05 12.57 -10.66
C GLY A 136 -1.44 11.63 -9.52
N ILE A 137 -2.04 10.51 -9.90
CA ILE A 137 -2.45 9.42 -9.03
C ILE A 137 -1.88 8.12 -9.60
N LEU A 138 -1.18 7.36 -8.77
CA LEU A 138 -0.81 5.97 -9.07
C LEU A 138 -1.85 5.06 -8.44
N LEU A 139 -2.62 4.33 -9.25
CA LEU A 139 -3.75 3.54 -8.79
C LEU A 139 -3.45 2.07 -8.93
N GLU A 140 -3.18 1.40 -7.80
CA GLU A 140 -2.90 -0.04 -7.75
C GLU A 140 -4.18 -0.81 -7.50
N TYR A 141 -4.60 -1.59 -8.49
CA TYR A 141 -5.96 -2.11 -8.59
C TYR A 141 -6.23 -3.40 -7.81
N GLU A 142 -5.38 -4.40 -8.00
CA GLU A 142 -5.62 -5.78 -7.53
C GLU A 142 -7.06 -6.26 -7.76
N ASP A 143 -7.69 -6.84 -6.73
CA ASP A 143 -9.03 -7.43 -6.75
C ASP A 143 -10.17 -6.38 -6.78
N MET A 144 -9.83 -5.08 -6.77
CA MET A 144 -10.81 -3.99 -6.88
C MET A 144 -11.11 -3.58 -8.32
N PHE A 145 -10.37 -4.10 -9.29
CA PHE A 145 -10.67 -3.89 -10.71
C PHE A 145 -11.82 -4.80 -11.18
N PRO A 146 -12.75 -4.32 -12.02
CA PRO A 146 -13.86 -5.12 -12.55
C PRO A 146 -13.40 -6.09 -13.64
N TYR A 147 -12.60 -7.10 -13.29
CA TYR A 147 -12.23 -8.17 -14.23
C TYR A 147 -13.46 -8.92 -14.78
N GLU A 148 -13.41 -9.28 -16.04
CA GLU A 148 -14.49 -9.97 -16.77
C GLU A 148 -14.03 -11.36 -17.25
N GLY A 149 -14.99 -12.16 -17.72
CA GLY A 149 -14.73 -13.50 -18.26
C GLY A 149 -14.05 -14.43 -17.26
N GLU A 150 -12.98 -15.10 -17.71
CA GLU A 150 -12.23 -16.07 -16.92
C GLU A 150 -11.53 -15.48 -15.70
N LEU A 151 -11.29 -14.17 -15.69
CA LEU A 151 -10.69 -13.42 -14.58
C LEU A 151 -11.74 -12.84 -13.62
N SER A 152 -13.03 -13.02 -13.88
CA SER A 152 -14.10 -12.53 -12.99
C SER A 152 -14.02 -13.07 -11.56
N ILE A 153 -13.39 -14.25 -11.37
CA ILE A 153 -13.11 -14.86 -10.07
C ILE A 153 -12.17 -14.00 -9.20
N LEU A 154 -11.36 -13.14 -9.80
CA LEU A 154 -10.41 -12.27 -9.10
C LEU A 154 -11.08 -11.10 -8.39
N LYS A 155 -12.33 -10.77 -8.76
CA LYS A 155 -13.02 -9.61 -8.24
C LYS A 155 -13.42 -9.80 -6.79
N SER A 156 -13.11 -8.81 -5.98
CA SER A 156 -13.79 -8.59 -4.71
C SER A 156 -15.30 -8.38 -4.95
N SER A 157 -16.14 -8.78 -4.00
CA SER A 157 -17.56 -8.42 -4.00
C SER A 157 -17.80 -6.90 -3.93
N PHE A 158 -16.77 -6.14 -3.56
CA PHE A 158 -16.77 -4.68 -3.49
C PHE A 158 -15.96 -4.02 -4.60
N ALA A 159 -15.51 -4.79 -5.61
CA ALA A 159 -14.79 -4.26 -6.76
C ALA A 159 -15.54 -3.09 -7.40
N TYR A 160 -14.80 -2.10 -7.89
CA TYR A 160 -15.39 -0.97 -8.58
C TYR A 160 -16.17 -1.46 -9.80
N SER A 161 -17.32 -0.87 -10.07
CA SER A 161 -18.03 -1.06 -11.32
C SER A 161 -17.28 -0.41 -12.50
N PRO A 162 -17.55 -0.83 -13.75
CA PRO A 162 -17.11 -0.08 -14.93
C PRO A 162 -17.41 1.42 -14.87
N GLU A 163 -18.57 1.80 -14.34
CA GLU A 163 -19.02 3.18 -14.17
C GLU A 163 -18.19 3.92 -13.12
N ASP A 164 -17.82 3.24 -12.03
CA ASP A 164 -16.90 3.79 -11.01
C ASP A 164 -15.54 4.12 -11.62
N ILE A 165 -14.99 3.25 -12.48
CA ILE A 165 -13.71 3.52 -13.17
C ILE A 165 -13.80 4.77 -14.05
N GLU A 166 -14.86 4.91 -14.85
CA GLU A 166 -15.08 6.11 -15.68
C GLU A 166 -15.26 7.37 -14.83
N LYS A 167 -15.90 7.25 -13.67
CA LYS A 167 -16.04 8.35 -12.73
C LYS A 167 -14.69 8.75 -12.12
N ILE A 168 -13.87 7.80 -11.70
CA ILE A 168 -12.51 8.04 -11.18
C ILE A 168 -11.65 8.77 -12.23
N LYS A 169 -11.67 8.29 -13.48
CA LYS A 169 -10.96 8.94 -14.61
C LYS A 169 -11.43 10.37 -14.83
N SER A 170 -12.74 10.59 -14.82
CA SER A 170 -13.34 11.91 -14.97
C SER A 170 -12.92 12.87 -13.85
N LEU A 171 -12.91 12.40 -12.60
CA LEU A 171 -12.44 13.17 -11.44
C LEU A 171 -10.96 13.54 -11.55
N ALA A 172 -10.10 12.57 -11.92
CA ALA A 172 -8.67 12.80 -12.10
C ALA A 172 -8.43 13.88 -13.17
N LYS A 173 -9.10 13.75 -14.33
CA LYS A 173 -9.03 14.72 -15.42
C LYS A 173 -9.51 16.12 -15.01
N GLN A 174 -10.65 16.21 -14.32
CA GLN A 174 -11.20 17.47 -13.82
C GLN A 174 -10.22 18.22 -12.91
N HIS A 175 -9.45 17.48 -12.10
CA HIS A 175 -8.48 18.04 -11.16
C HIS A 175 -7.03 18.06 -11.67
N LYS A 176 -6.83 17.84 -12.98
CA LYS A 176 -5.52 17.84 -13.65
C LYS A 176 -4.51 16.87 -13.02
N LEU A 177 -5.00 15.70 -12.61
CA LEU A 177 -4.21 14.60 -12.09
C LEU A 177 -4.01 13.56 -13.21
N GLU A 178 -2.76 13.33 -13.63
CA GLU A 178 -2.41 12.20 -14.49
C GLU A 178 -2.69 10.88 -13.76
N LEU A 179 -3.61 10.06 -14.29
CA LEU A 179 -3.98 8.79 -13.69
C LEU A 179 -3.13 7.65 -14.28
N ILE A 180 -2.31 7.03 -13.44
CA ILE A 180 -1.36 5.98 -13.80
C ILE A 180 -1.88 4.66 -13.19
N PRO A 181 -2.40 3.72 -13.98
CA PRO A 181 -2.75 2.40 -13.47
C PRO A 181 -1.49 1.60 -13.10
N LEU A 182 -1.57 0.85 -12.00
CA LEU A 182 -0.58 -0.13 -11.57
C LEU A 182 -1.23 -1.51 -11.50
N VAL A 183 -0.60 -2.49 -12.15
CA VAL A 183 -0.96 -3.91 -12.07
C VAL A 183 0.28 -4.70 -11.74
N GLN A 184 0.20 -5.56 -10.72
CA GLN A 184 1.26 -6.51 -10.41
C GLN A 184 1.30 -7.62 -11.46
N VAL A 185 2.50 -7.90 -11.98
CA VAL A 185 2.70 -8.89 -13.07
C VAL A 185 3.65 -10.02 -12.69
N PHE A 186 4.19 -10.03 -11.47
CA PHE A 186 5.21 -11.01 -11.09
C PHE A 186 5.18 -11.38 -9.60
N GLY A 187 5.61 -10.48 -8.72
CA GLY A 187 5.38 -10.59 -7.28
C GLY A 187 4.03 -9.98 -6.89
N HIS A 188 3.66 -10.07 -5.61
CA HIS A 188 2.41 -9.54 -5.05
C HIS A 188 1.14 -10.00 -5.80
N LEU A 189 1.13 -11.24 -6.27
CA LEU A 189 0.02 -11.84 -7.01
C LEU A 189 -0.89 -12.70 -6.11
N GLU A 190 -0.88 -12.50 -4.79
CA GLU A 190 -1.70 -13.28 -3.86
C GLU A 190 -3.20 -13.19 -4.17
N PHE A 191 -3.68 -12.03 -4.62
CA PHE A 191 -5.08 -11.86 -5.01
C PHE A 191 -5.48 -12.75 -6.20
N VAL A 192 -4.51 -13.16 -7.03
CA VAL A 192 -4.70 -14.07 -8.17
C VAL A 192 -4.43 -15.51 -7.77
N LEU A 193 -3.24 -15.77 -7.25
CA LEU A 193 -2.73 -17.12 -7.03
C LEU A 193 -3.35 -17.80 -5.81
N LYS A 194 -4.17 -17.11 -5.00
CA LYS A 194 -5.00 -17.74 -3.95
C LYS A 194 -6.13 -18.60 -4.50
N HIS A 195 -6.50 -18.44 -5.77
CA HIS A 195 -7.58 -19.23 -6.39
C HIS A 195 -7.05 -20.53 -7.00
N GLU A 196 -7.74 -21.65 -6.73
CA GLU A 196 -7.36 -23.01 -7.16
C GLU A 196 -7.01 -23.09 -8.65
N LYS A 197 -7.79 -22.39 -9.48
CA LYS A 197 -7.60 -22.25 -10.94
C LYS A 197 -6.16 -21.88 -11.33
N PHE A 198 -5.46 -21.10 -10.50
CA PHE A 198 -4.13 -20.55 -10.79
C PHE A 198 -3.01 -21.17 -9.95
N PHE A 199 -3.27 -22.23 -9.15
CA PHE A 199 -2.23 -22.85 -8.30
C PHE A 199 -1.01 -23.33 -9.09
N LYS A 200 -1.24 -23.91 -10.28
CA LYS A 200 -0.17 -24.37 -11.18
C LYS A 200 0.76 -23.26 -11.69
N LEU A 201 0.38 -21.99 -11.53
CA LEU A 201 1.15 -20.84 -11.99
C LEU A 201 2.03 -20.24 -10.88
N ARG A 202 2.01 -20.80 -9.67
CA ARG A 202 2.85 -20.32 -8.56
C ARG A 202 4.31 -20.74 -8.76
N GLU A 203 5.23 -19.84 -8.42
CA GLU A 203 6.66 -20.15 -8.42
C GLU A 203 7.05 -21.12 -7.31
N VAL A 204 6.46 -20.96 -6.13
CA VAL A 204 6.55 -21.96 -5.07
C VAL A 204 5.15 -22.48 -4.83
N GLU A 205 4.93 -23.78 -5.03
CA GLU A 205 3.60 -24.42 -5.00
C GLU A 205 2.76 -24.03 -3.78
N THR A 206 3.40 -23.96 -2.61
CA THR A 206 2.76 -23.64 -1.32
C THR A 206 2.48 -22.16 -1.11
N TYR A 207 3.09 -21.26 -1.88
CA TYR A 207 3.03 -19.81 -1.64
C TYR A 207 2.36 -19.06 -2.81
N PRO A 208 1.26 -18.34 -2.57
CA PRO A 208 0.52 -17.63 -3.62
C PRO A 208 1.12 -16.25 -3.96
N ASN A 209 2.38 -15.95 -3.64
CA ASN A 209 2.91 -14.58 -3.77
C ASN A 209 3.53 -14.27 -5.14
N SER A 210 4.17 -15.24 -5.78
CA SER A 210 4.95 -15.03 -7.02
C SER A 210 4.49 -15.96 -8.14
N LEU A 211 4.39 -15.40 -9.34
CA LEU A 211 4.15 -16.16 -10.58
C LEU A 211 5.40 -16.94 -10.99
N ASN A 212 5.23 -18.19 -11.43
CA ASN A 212 6.26 -18.93 -12.14
C ASN A 212 6.33 -18.41 -13.59
N PRO A 213 7.42 -17.75 -14.01
CA PRO A 213 7.51 -17.18 -15.35
C PRO A 213 7.65 -18.25 -16.46
N GLN A 214 7.96 -19.49 -16.10
CA GLN A 214 8.12 -20.62 -17.03
C GLN A 214 6.88 -21.51 -17.12
N ALA A 215 5.92 -21.38 -16.19
CA ALA A 215 4.71 -22.21 -16.21
C ALA A 215 3.80 -21.87 -17.42
N GLN A 216 3.25 -22.92 -18.04
CA GLN A 216 2.32 -22.77 -19.15
C GLN A 216 1.06 -22.02 -18.72
N GLY A 217 0.79 -20.90 -19.39
CA GLY A 217 -0.35 -20.01 -19.11
C GLY A 217 -0.02 -18.82 -18.21
N SER A 218 1.20 -18.73 -17.65
CA SER A 218 1.60 -17.56 -16.83
C SER A 218 1.58 -16.27 -17.62
N MET A 219 2.13 -16.27 -18.84
CA MET A 219 2.10 -15.08 -19.69
C MET A 219 0.68 -14.76 -20.17
N ASP A 220 -0.15 -15.76 -20.47
CA ASP A 220 -1.54 -15.55 -20.92
C ASP A 220 -2.37 -14.84 -19.84
N LEU A 221 -2.22 -15.27 -18.59
CA LEU A 221 -2.85 -14.61 -17.42
C LEU A 221 -2.42 -13.14 -17.30
N VAL A 222 -1.12 -12.86 -17.39
CA VAL A 222 -0.58 -11.50 -17.29
C VAL A 222 -1.07 -10.63 -18.45
N GLN A 223 -1.07 -11.17 -19.68
CA GLN A 223 -1.54 -10.45 -20.86
C GLN A 223 -3.03 -10.10 -20.76
N ASP A 224 -3.88 -11.03 -20.27
CA ASP A 224 -5.31 -10.77 -20.10
C ASP A 224 -5.56 -9.69 -19.04
N MET A 225 -4.90 -9.78 -17.87
CA MET A 225 -4.99 -8.74 -16.84
C MET A 225 -4.62 -7.35 -17.37
N LEU A 226 -3.48 -7.25 -18.06
CA LEU A 226 -2.99 -5.99 -18.63
C LEU A 226 -3.90 -5.47 -19.75
N THR A 227 -4.44 -6.37 -20.58
CA THR A 227 -5.39 -6.01 -21.65
C THR A 227 -6.65 -5.40 -21.07
N GLN A 228 -7.24 -6.02 -20.06
CA GLN A 228 -8.48 -5.54 -19.46
C GLN A 228 -8.28 -4.17 -18.79
N VAL A 229 -7.19 -3.99 -18.03
CA VAL A 229 -6.89 -2.70 -17.39
C VAL A 229 -6.58 -1.62 -18.43
N MET A 230 -5.76 -1.91 -19.44
CA MET A 230 -5.44 -0.95 -20.49
C MET A 230 -6.69 -0.53 -21.30
N LYS A 231 -7.62 -1.46 -21.55
CA LYS A 231 -8.89 -1.17 -22.22
C LYS A 231 -9.75 -0.16 -21.45
N LYS A 232 -9.68 -0.15 -20.12
CA LYS A 232 -10.36 0.86 -19.27
C LYS A 232 -9.58 2.17 -19.13
N HIS A 233 -8.30 2.18 -19.46
CA HIS A 233 -7.41 3.35 -19.41
C HIS A 233 -6.83 3.73 -20.79
N PRO A 234 -7.66 3.92 -21.85
CA PRO A 234 -7.16 4.17 -23.19
C PRO A 234 -6.37 5.48 -23.32
N GLU A 235 -6.56 6.44 -22.42
CA GLU A 235 -5.86 7.72 -22.39
C GLU A 235 -4.55 7.72 -21.60
N ALA A 236 -4.22 6.64 -20.88
CA ALA A 236 -3.06 6.61 -20.00
C ALA A 236 -1.75 6.84 -20.78
N LYS A 237 -0.91 7.75 -20.28
CA LYS A 237 0.43 7.97 -20.86
C LYS A 237 1.50 7.12 -20.18
N TRP A 238 1.23 6.74 -18.93
CA TRP A 238 2.09 5.92 -18.10
C TRP A 238 1.34 4.68 -17.62
N PHE A 239 2.06 3.58 -17.43
CA PHE A 239 1.55 2.36 -16.82
C PHE A 239 2.62 1.75 -15.93
N HIS A 240 2.26 1.38 -14.70
CA HIS A 240 3.19 0.74 -13.78
C HIS A 240 2.95 -0.78 -13.75
N ILE A 241 3.97 -1.58 -14.08
CA ILE A 241 3.85 -3.04 -14.18
C ILE A 241 4.25 -3.78 -12.89
N GLY A 242 4.59 -3.04 -11.84
CA GLY A 242 4.93 -3.62 -10.53
C GLY A 242 6.27 -4.35 -10.58
N ALA A 243 6.22 -5.66 -10.36
CA ALA A 243 7.34 -6.61 -10.43
C ALA A 243 8.39 -6.48 -9.31
N ASP A 244 7.95 -6.03 -8.13
CA ASP A 244 8.70 -6.03 -6.89
C ASP A 244 8.62 -7.36 -6.13
N GLU A 245 9.58 -7.58 -5.22
CA GLU A 245 9.57 -8.64 -4.21
C GLU A 245 9.14 -10.03 -4.71
N VAL A 246 9.70 -10.48 -5.84
CA VAL A 246 9.41 -11.81 -6.42
C VAL A 246 10.08 -12.91 -5.58
N ARG A 247 9.50 -13.22 -4.42
CA ARG A 247 10.07 -14.20 -3.47
C ARG A 247 9.95 -15.62 -4.03
N GLY A 248 10.99 -16.42 -3.82
CA GLY A 248 11.08 -17.79 -4.30
C GLY A 248 11.43 -17.93 -5.78
N LEU A 249 11.78 -16.84 -6.48
CA LEU A 249 12.16 -16.92 -7.89
C LEU A 249 13.34 -17.88 -8.11
N GLY A 250 13.16 -18.84 -9.01
CA GLY A 250 14.11 -19.90 -9.30
C GLY A 250 13.86 -21.22 -8.59
N GLU A 251 12.86 -21.32 -7.73
CA GLU A 251 12.64 -22.51 -6.88
C GLU A 251 11.73 -23.56 -7.52
N SER A 252 10.90 -23.20 -8.51
CA SER A 252 10.10 -24.17 -9.25
C SER A 252 10.98 -25.09 -10.09
N GLU A 253 10.51 -26.32 -10.37
CA GLU A 253 11.24 -27.24 -11.23
C GLU A 253 11.42 -26.69 -12.66
N ASP A 254 10.45 -25.94 -13.17
CA ASP A 254 10.54 -25.32 -14.49
C ASP A 254 11.56 -24.17 -14.49
N SER A 255 11.57 -23.32 -13.46
CA SER A 255 12.58 -22.28 -13.29
C SER A 255 13.97 -22.85 -13.09
N LYS A 256 14.14 -23.95 -12.32
CA LYS A 256 15.43 -24.63 -12.16
C LYS A 256 15.97 -25.15 -13.49
N ARG A 257 15.14 -25.85 -14.27
CA ARG A 257 15.53 -26.32 -15.62
C ARG A 257 15.93 -25.16 -16.54
N TRP A 258 15.17 -24.06 -16.50
CA TRP A 258 15.50 -22.88 -17.28
C TRP A 258 16.83 -22.27 -16.86
N LEU A 259 17.09 -22.18 -15.55
CA LEU A 259 18.34 -21.67 -14.98
C LEU A 259 19.52 -22.57 -15.35
N GLU A 260 19.39 -23.89 -15.25
CA GLU A 260 20.40 -24.85 -15.70
C GLU A 260 20.78 -24.63 -17.17
N ALA A 261 19.79 -24.39 -18.03
CA ALA A 261 20.01 -24.07 -19.45
C ALA A 261 20.58 -22.66 -19.70
N ASN A 262 20.57 -21.77 -18.71
CA ASN A 262 20.98 -20.37 -18.81
C ASN A 262 22.04 -19.98 -17.76
N SER A 263 22.95 -20.90 -17.43
CA SER A 263 24.12 -20.65 -16.56
C SER A 263 23.76 -20.22 -15.13
N GLY A 264 22.57 -20.53 -14.64
CA GLY A 264 22.10 -20.15 -13.31
C GLY A 264 21.80 -18.65 -13.15
N ASP A 265 21.66 -17.90 -14.24
CA ASP A 265 21.48 -16.45 -14.17
C ASP A 265 20.05 -16.06 -13.78
N MET A 266 19.86 -15.81 -12.47
CA MET A 266 18.59 -15.34 -11.91
C MET A 266 18.17 -13.98 -12.46
N GLY A 267 19.14 -13.09 -12.75
CA GLY A 267 18.85 -11.78 -13.32
C GLY A 267 18.25 -11.92 -14.70
N LYS A 268 18.79 -12.82 -15.52
CA LYS A 268 18.25 -13.14 -16.85
C LYS A 268 16.85 -13.75 -16.78
N LEU A 269 16.56 -14.61 -15.80
CA LEU A 269 15.21 -15.16 -15.58
C LEU A 269 14.20 -14.03 -15.31
N PHE A 270 14.55 -13.13 -14.39
CA PHE A 270 13.72 -11.96 -14.07
C PHE A 270 13.52 -11.05 -15.30
N PHE A 271 14.61 -10.68 -15.97
CA PHE A 271 14.56 -9.77 -17.12
C PHE A 271 13.80 -10.34 -18.32
N ASN A 272 13.90 -11.64 -18.57
CA ASN A 272 13.15 -12.28 -19.66
C ASN A 272 11.64 -12.07 -19.46
N HIS A 273 11.14 -12.25 -18.24
CA HIS A 273 9.73 -12.00 -17.92
C HIS A 273 9.33 -10.54 -18.11
N VAL A 274 10.00 -9.61 -17.40
CA VAL A 274 9.58 -8.19 -17.41
C VAL A 274 9.78 -7.51 -18.77
N THR A 275 10.78 -7.92 -19.55
CA THR A 275 10.96 -7.41 -20.93
C THR A 275 9.92 -7.99 -21.89
N THR A 276 9.50 -9.24 -21.70
CA THR A 276 8.38 -9.82 -22.46
C THR A 276 7.07 -9.11 -22.16
N VAL A 277 6.79 -8.83 -20.88
CA VAL A 277 5.66 -7.97 -20.47
C VAL A 277 5.77 -6.57 -21.06
N GLY A 278 6.94 -5.96 -21.00
CA GLY A 278 7.18 -4.62 -21.57
C GLY A 278 6.91 -4.56 -23.07
N ARG A 279 7.43 -5.52 -23.84
CA ARG A 279 7.18 -5.63 -25.29
C ARG A 279 5.72 -5.90 -25.62
N PHE A 280 5.02 -6.67 -24.81
CA PHE A 280 3.58 -6.87 -24.97
C PHE A 280 2.82 -5.55 -24.79
N MET A 281 3.12 -4.79 -23.73
CA MET A 281 2.46 -3.52 -23.44
C MET A 281 2.71 -2.46 -24.52
N THR A 282 3.92 -2.37 -25.06
CA THR A 282 4.24 -1.42 -26.14
C THR A 282 3.52 -1.77 -27.45
N LYS A 283 3.26 -3.06 -27.71
CA LYS A 283 2.39 -3.51 -28.80
C LYS A 283 0.92 -3.23 -28.54
N LEU A 284 0.46 -3.46 -27.30
CA LEU A 284 -0.93 -3.24 -26.89
C LEU A 284 -1.32 -1.76 -26.98
N LYS A 285 -0.41 -0.85 -26.64
CA LYS A 285 -0.62 0.59 -26.75
C LYS A 285 0.66 1.32 -27.18
N ARG A 286 0.67 1.76 -28.44
CA ARG A 286 1.78 2.57 -28.99
C ARG A 286 2.00 3.83 -28.15
N GLY A 287 3.25 4.08 -27.76
CA GLY A 287 3.66 5.27 -27.00
C GLY A 287 3.42 5.22 -25.49
N ILE A 288 2.92 4.11 -24.93
CA ILE A 288 2.82 3.95 -23.47
C ILE A 288 4.22 3.96 -22.83
N LYS A 289 4.38 4.71 -21.74
CA LYS A 289 5.62 4.76 -20.96
C LYS A 289 5.48 3.84 -19.74
N LEU A 290 6.35 2.85 -19.62
CA LEU A 290 6.26 1.87 -18.54
C LEU A 290 7.13 2.24 -17.34
N ILE A 291 6.66 1.86 -16.17
CA ILE A 291 7.36 2.02 -14.89
C ILE A 291 7.38 0.66 -14.18
N LEU A 292 8.49 0.32 -13.53
CA LEU A 292 8.59 -0.86 -12.66
C LEU A 292 9.39 -0.54 -11.40
N TRP A 293 9.20 -1.32 -10.34
CA TRP A 293 10.01 -1.24 -9.13
C TRP A 293 11.43 -1.75 -9.38
N ASP A 294 12.43 -1.16 -8.71
CA ASP A 294 13.84 -1.38 -9.02
C ASP A 294 14.53 -2.51 -8.21
N ASP A 295 13.89 -2.97 -7.13
CA ASP A 295 14.52 -3.77 -6.08
C ASP A 295 15.12 -5.08 -6.58
N MET A 296 14.43 -5.75 -7.50
CA MET A 296 14.83 -7.04 -8.05
C MET A 296 16.16 -7.00 -8.83
N PHE A 297 16.60 -5.83 -9.30
CA PHE A 297 17.86 -5.67 -10.04
C PHE A 297 18.87 -4.71 -9.40
N ARG A 298 18.69 -4.37 -8.12
CA ARG A 298 19.68 -3.55 -7.36
C ARG A 298 21.06 -4.20 -7.25
N LYS A 299 21.13 -5.54 -7.23
CA LYS A 299 22.40 -6.29 -7.12
C LYS A 299 23.07 -6.65 -8.45
N LEU A 300 22.38 -6.45 -9.58
CA LEU A 300 22.90 -6.76 -10.91
C LEU A 300 23.80 -5.62 -11.43
N SER A 301 24.75 -5.95 -12.32
CA SER A 301 25.65 -4.97 -12.94
C SER A 301 24.91 -4.11 -13.99
N SER A 302 25.47 -2.94 -14.33
CA SER A 302 24.93 -2.08 -15.39
C SER A 302 24.94 -2.78 -16.75
N ASP A 303 25.96 -3.58 -17.05
CA ASP A 303 26.07 -4.33 -18.31
C ASP A 303 24.95 -5.38 -18.43
N THR A 304 24.72 -6.18 -17.40
CA THR A 304 23.62 -7.17 -17.39
C THR A 304 22.26 -6.51 -17.55
N ILE A 305 22.04 -5.35 -16.91
CA ILE A 305 20.80 -4.60 -17.10
C ILE A 305 20.68 -4.09 -18.53
N LYS A 306 21.76 -3.56 -19.12
CA LYS A 306 21.76 -3.03 -20.49
C LYS A 306 21.51 -4.12 -21.53
N GLU A 307 22.14 -5.28 -21.37
CA GLU A 307 21.98 -6.45 -22.23
C GLU A 307 20.54 -6.98 -22.23
N SER A 308 19.78 -6.77 -21.15
CA SER A 308 18.38 -7.15 -21.09
C SER A 308 17.48 -6.37 -22.06
N GLY A 309 17.87 -5.14 -22.42
CA GLY A 309 17.04 -4.21 -23.20
C GLY A 309 15.91 -3.55 -22.41
N LEU A 310 15.86 -3.72 -21.08
CA LEU A 310 14.83 -3.11 -20.23
C LEU A 310 14.81 -1.58 -20.32
N GLN A 311 15.98 -0.95 -20.51
CA GLN A 311 16.13 0.50 -20.60
C GLN A 311 15.34 1.15 -21.74
N ASP A 312 15.02 0.39 -22.79
CA ASP A 312 14.27 0.86 -23.94
C ASP A 312 12.74 0.66 -23.76
N LEU A 313 12.33 -0.07 -22.73
CA LEU A 313 10.94 -0.47 -22.48
C LEU A 313 10.31 0.24 -21.28
N ALA A 314 11.08 0.43 -20.20
CA ALA A 314 10.53 0.91 -18.94
C ALA A 314 11.53 1.78 -18.16
N SER A 315 11.01 2.61 -17.25
CA SER A 315 11.80 3.44 -16.34
C SER A 315 11.77 2.87 -14.91
N PRO A 316 12.91 2.74 -14.22
CA PRO A 316 12.96 2.21 -12.86
C PRO A 316 12.38 3.24 -11.86
N MET A 317 11.59 2.75 -10.91
CA MET A 317 11.14 3.50 -9.74
C MET A 317 11.88 3.03 -8.49
N ILE A 318 12.77 3.89 -7.97
CA ILE A 318 13.58 3.60 -6.80
C ILE A 318 12.78 3.87 -5.54
N TRP A 319 12.51 2.84 -4.74
CA TRP A 319 11.75 2.96 -3.50
C TRP A 319 12.59 2.76 -2.25
N LYS A 320 12.40 3.64 -1.25
CA LYS A 320 13.02 3.53 0.08
C LYS A 320 12.25 4.40 1.07
N TYR A 321 11.75 3.79 2.14
CA TYR A 321 10.79 4.44 3.05
C TYR A 321 11.38 4.82 4.42
N ILE A 322 12.65 4.48 4.65
CA ILE A 322 13.32 4.70 5.94
C ILE A 322 13.69 6.19 6.09
N PRO A 323 13.47 6.82 7.27
CA PRO A 323 13.67 8.25 7.50
C PRO A 323 15.13 8.71 7.39
N ASN A 324 16.07 7.82 7.69
CA ASN A 324 17.52 8.06 7.64
C ASN A 324 18.16 7.23 6.52
N MET A 325 17.51 7.14 5.36
CA MET A 325 18.07 6.43 4.22
C MET A 325 19.41 7.03 3.77
N ASP A 326 20.31 6.18 3.27
CA ASP A 326 21.58 6.61 2.72
C ASP A 326 21.38 7.18 1.32
N VAL A 327 21.48 8.51 1.20
CA VAL A 327 21.36 9.23 -0.07
C VAL A 327 22.46 8.82 -1.06
N LYS A 328 23.64 8.41 -0.59
CA LYS A 328 24.74 7.94 -1.45
C LYS A 328 24.44 6.58 -2.06
N GLU A 329 23.81 5.68 -1.29
CA GLU A 329 23.33 4.39 -1.81
C GLU A 329 22.37 4.61 -2.99
N ILE A 330 21.39 5.51 -2.83
CA ILE A 330 20.46 5.86 -3.91
C ILE A 330 21.20 6.48 -5.10
N GLY A 331 22.18 7.35 -4.85
CA GLY A 331 23.02 7.92 -5.90
C GLY A 331 23.79 6.87 -6.70
N ASN A 332 24.24 5.78 -6.08
CA ASN A 332 24.90 4.66 -6.76
C ASN A 332 23.92 3.91 -7.68
N TYR A 333 22.67 3.72 -7.25
CA TYR A 333 21.65 3.13 -8.12
C TYR A 333 21.37 4.01 -9.34
N ILE A 334 21.23 5.32 -9.15
CA ILE A 334 21.01 6.26 -10.27
C ILE A 334 22.20 6.22 -11.26
N SER A 335 23.44 6.27 -10.77
CA SER A 335 24.64 6.12 -11.62
C SER A 335 24.62 4.81 -12.41
N LYS A 336 24.23 3.71 -11.77
CA LYS A 336 24.16 2.40 -12.42
C LYS A 336 23.09 2.37 -13.52
N TYR A 337 21.92 2.96 -13.26
CA TYR A 337 20.85 3.04 -14.26
C TYR A 337 21.19 3.99 -15.40
N GLU A 338 21.90 5.09 -15.13
CA GLU A 338 22.46 5.94 -16.18
C GLU A 338 23.42 5.16 -17.09
N GLN A 339 24.34 4.39 -16.51
CA GLN A 339 25.30 3.55 -17.24
C GLN A 339 24.62 2.43 -18.05
N ALA A 340 23.54 1.85 -17.51
CA ALA A 340 22.74 0.85 -18.20
C ALA A 340 21.93 1.43 -19.38
N GLY A 341 21.83 2.76 -19.48
CA GLY A 341 21.23 3.46 -20.62
C GLY A 341 19.82 3.98 -20.39
N PHE A 342 19.28 3.89 -19.16
CA PHE A 342 17.95 4.44 -18.85
C PHE A 342 17.91 5.95 -19.06
N LYS A 343 16.85 6.43 -19.73
CA LYS A 343 16.64 7.85 -19.99
C LYS A 343 15.90 8.57 -18.88
N GLY A 344 15.24 7.84 -18.00
CA GLY A 344 14.49 8.42 -16.89
C GLY A 344 14.46 7.52 -15.66
N VAL A 345 14.27 8.14 -14.50
CA VAL A 345 14.15 7.49 -13.21
C VAL A 345 12.99 8.11 -12.42
N TRP A 346 12.29 7.26 -11.70
CA TRP A 346 11.26 7.62 -10.74
C TRP A 346 11.74 7.35 -9.32
N PHE A 347 11.16 8.04 -8.35
CA PHE A 347 11.39 7.81 -6.93
C PHE A 347 10.09 7.45 -6.22
N ALA A 348 10.19 6.72 -5.11
CA ALA A 348 9.05 6.45 -4.25
C ALA A 348 9.40 6.65 -2.78
N SER A 349 8.74 7.66 -2.20
CA SER A 349 8.64 7.89 -0.76
C SER A 349 7.35 7.26 -0.23
N ALA A 350 7.08 7.39 1.06
CA ALA A 350 5.81 6.94 1.65
C ALA A 350 5.22 8.03 2.54
N PHE A 351 3.89 8.18 2.51
CA PHE A 351 3.14 9.03 3.45
C PHE A 351 2.38 8.23 4.51
N LYS A 352 2.18 6.92 4.28
CA LYS A 352 1.62 5.94 5.23
C LYS A 352 2.07 4.52 4.89
N GLY A 353 1.82 3.57 5.80
CA GLY A 353 1.88 2.13 5.57
C GLY A 353 3.27 1.51 5.58
N ALA A 354 4.30 2.24 5.16
CA ALA A 354 5.69 1.79 5.19
C ALA A 354 6.43 2.07 6.52
N SER A 355 5.71 2.03 7.64
CA SER A 355 6.24 2.36 8.97
C SER A 355 6.03 1.23 10.01
N GLY A 356 5.17 0.26 9.71
CA GLY A 356 4.93 -0.94 10.49
C GLY A 356 3.75 -1.73 9.90
N ILE A 357 3.80 -3.06 10.02
CA ILE A 357 2.81 -3.97 9.40
C ILE A 357 1.40 -3.82 9.98
N ASP A 358 1.29 -3.48 11.26
CA ASP A 358 0.06 -3.27 12.03
C ASP A 358 -0.07 -1.81 12.51
N GLN A 359 0.64 -0.89 11.85
CA GLN A 359 0.70 0.50 12.30
C GLN A 359 -0.69 1.15 12.21
N LYS A 360 -1.24 1.57 13.34
CA LYS A 360 -2.58 2.20 13.40
C LYS A 360 -2.55 3.69 13.06
N TRP A 361 -1.53 4.37 13.56
CA TRP A 361 -1.40 5.84 13.51
C TRP A 361 -0.23 6.27 12.66
N THR A 362 -0.43 7.26 11.81
CA THR A 362 0.61 7.72 10.91
C THR A 362 1.73 8.49 11.59
N PRO A 363 2.99 7.98 11.58
CA PRO A 363 4.11 8.69 12.16
C PRO A 363 4.58 9.80 11.22
N ILE A 364 3.91 10.96 11.25
CA ILE A 364 4.19 12.11 10.36
C ILE A 364 5.69 12.48 10.33
N SER A 365 6.38 12.48 11.47
CA SER A 365 7.81 12.81 11.56
C SER A 365 8.71 11.80 10.82
N HIS A 366 8.34 10.53 10.81
CA HIS A 366 9.02 9.48 10.04
C HIS A 366 8.91 9.77 8.54
N HIS A 367 7.68 9.98 8.05
CA HIS A 367 7.43 10.26 6.64
C HIS A 367 8.04 11.58 6.18
N LEU A 368 7.98 12.63 7.02
CA LEU A 368 8.65 13.90 6.76
C LEU A 368 10.16 13.72 6.62
N LYS A 369 10.81 13.00 7.55
CA LYS A 369 12.27 12.76 7.48
C LYS A 369 12.64 11.98 6.22
N ASN A 370 11.85 10.98 5.84
CA ASN A 370 12.05 10.25 4.59
C ASN A 370 11.94 11.18 3.37
N HIS A 371 10.92 12.04 3.33
CA HIS A 371 10.75 13.02 2.24
C HIS A 371 11.90 14.03 2.16
N LEU A 372 12.45 14.47 3.30
CA LEU A 372 13.61 15.34 3.32
C LEU A 372 14.87 14.66 2.74
N GLN A 373 15.03 13.34 2.90
CA GLN A 373 16.12 12.63 2.23
C GLN A 373 15.88 12.52 0.72
N TRP A 374 14.66 12.20 0.30
CA TRP A 374 14.29 12.18 -1.13
C TRP A 374 14.47 13.54 -1.79
N GLN A 375 14.19 14.64 -1.09
CA GLN A 375 14.44 15.97 -1.59
C GLN A 375 15.93 16.21 -1.89
N LYS A 376 16.85 15.68 -1.06
CA LYS A 376 18.29 15.75 -1.34
C LYS A 376 18.67 14.95 -2.58
N VAL A 377 18.09 13.77 -2.77
CA VAL A 377 18.29 12.94 -3.98
C VAL A 377 17.82 13.72 -5.21
N ILE A 378 16.61 14.30 -5.18
CA ILE A 378 16.06 15.10 -6.27
C ILE A 378 16.97 16.30 -6.57
N GLN A 379 17.48 17.00 -5.56
CA GLN A 379 18.41 18.12 -5.72
C GLN A 379 19.75 17.71 -6.33
N SER A 380 20.19 16.46 -6.16
CA SER A 380 21.39 15.95 -6.81
C SER A 380 21.19 15.55 -8.27
N MET A 381 19.95 15.44 -8.76
CA MET A 381 19.67 14.96 -10.12
C MET A 381 20.40 15.68 -11.25
N PRO A 382 20.65 17.02 -11.20
CA PRO A 382 21.42 17.70 -12.24
C PRO A 382 22.85 17.18 -12.46
N GLN A 383 23.41 16.38 -11.54
CA GLN A 383 24.72 15.77 -11.72
C GLN A 383 24.73 14.59 -12.72
N TYR A 384 23.56 13.98 -12.96
CA TYR A 384 23.39 12.89 -13.91
C TYR A 384 22.94 13.47 -15.25
N LYS A 385 23.74 13.27 -16.30
CA LYS A 385 23.57 13.98 -17.59
C LYS A 385 22.61 13.29 -18.53
N SER A 386 22.49 11.97 -18.44
CA SER A 386 21.80 11.13 -19.42
C SER A 386 20.51 10.50 -18.88
N VAL A 387 20.25 10.62 -17.58
CA VAL A 387 19.02 10.14 -16.93
C VAL A 387 18.26 11.32 -16.29
N ARG A 388 16.99 11.48 -16.64
CA ARG A 388 16.15 12.56 -16.11
C ARG A 388 15.30 12.09 -14.93
N PHE A 389 15.05 12.99 -13.99
CA PHE A 389 14.04 12.78 -12.96
C PHE A 389 12.65 12.92 -13.58
N GLN A 390 11.87 11.84 -13.62
CA GLN A 390 10.54 11.83 -14.24
C GLN A 390 9.42 12.07 -13.23
N GLY A 391 9.63 11.71 -11.97
CA GLY A 391 8.67 11.98 -10.92
C GLY A 391 8.91 11.20 -9.63
N ILE A 392 8.12 11.55 -8.61
CA ILE A 392 8.11 10.91 -7.30
C ILE A 392 6.70 10.46 -6.93
N ALA A 393 6.57 9.21 -6.51
CA ALA A 393 5.36 8.65 -5.93
C ALA A 393 5.40 8.75 -4.40
N LEU A 394 4.33 9.30 -3.82
CA LEU A 394 4.08 9.24 -2.38
C LEU A 394 3.23 8.01 -2.13
N THR A 395 3.88 6.92 -1.73
CA THR A 395 3.23 5.62 -1.52
C THR A 395 2.35 5.58 -0.27
N GLY A 396 1.21 4.92 -0.42
CA GLY A 396 0.17 4.83 0.58
C GLY A 396 -0.34 3.41 0.78
N TRP A 397 0.57 2.48 1.05
CA TRP A 397 0.30 1.05 1.24
C TRP A 397 -0.79 0.79 2.28
N GLN A 398 -1.76 -0.08 1.96
CA GLN A 398 -2.85 -0.47 2.88
C GLN A 398 -2.46 -1.64 3.77
N ARG A 399 -1.57 -2.51 3.28
CA ARG A 399 -1.02 -3.66 3.97
C ARG A 399 0.24 -4.13 3.24
N TYR A 400 1.05 -4.96 3.87
CA TYR A 400 2.33 -5.39 3.29
C TYR A 400 2.13 -6.48 2.23
N GLU A 401 1.21 -7.39 2.49
CA GLU A 401 0.83 -8.49 1.59
C GLU A 401 -0.68 -8.72 1.69
N HIS A 402 -1.28 -9.34 0.68
CA HIS A 402 -2.74 -9.53 0.61
C HIS A 402 -3.33 -10.25 1.84
N HIS A 403 -2.55 -11.13 2.49
CA HIS A 403 -2.97 -11.90 3.67
C HIS A 403 -2.59 -11.25 5.01
N THR A 404 -2.03 -10.04 5.02
CA THR A 404 -1.63 -9.31 6.24
C THR A 404 -2.72 -8.34 6.69
N VAL A 405 -2.72 -7.90 7.94
CA VAL A 405 -3.68 -6.91 8.46
C VAL A 405 -3.55 -5.55 7.77
N LEU A 406 -4.61 -4.74 7.82
CA LEU A 406 -4.54 -3.35 7.41
C LEU A 406 -3.61 -2.55 8.33
N CYS A 407 -2.77 -1.73 7.72
CA CYS A 407 -2.07 -0.65 8.39
C CYS A 407 -2.81 0.68 8.13
N GLU A 408 -2.22 1.77 8.62
CA GLU A 408 -2.69 3.15 8.60
C GLU A 408 -3.70 3.45 7.46
N LEU A 409 -4.96 3.71 7.80
CA LEU A 409 -5.98 4.01 6.81
C LEU A 409 -5.79 5.40 6.19
N LEU A 410 -6.21 5.56 4.93
CA LEU A 410 -6.05 6.80 4.18
C LEU A 410 -6.55 8.07 4.93
N PRO A 411 -7.76 8.10 5.55
CA PRO A 411 -8.23 9.30 6.26
C PRO A 411 -7.32 9.73 7.41
N VAL A 412 -6.76 8.77 8.16
CA VAL A 412 -5.84 9.02 9.28
C VAL A 412 -4.50 9.56 8.77
N ALA A 413 -4.11 9.18 7.56
CA ALA A 413 -2.86 9.57 6.93
C ALA A 413 -2.90 10.90 6.16
N ILE A 414 -4.07 11.51 5.92
CA ILE A 414 -4.19 12.78 5.17
C ILE A 414 -3.28 13.91 5.71
N PRO A 415 -3.13 14.12 7.04
CA PRO A 415 -2.20 15.12 7.55
C PRO A 415 -0.74 14.82 7.19
N SER A 416 -0.34 13.54 7.18
CA SER A 416 1.00 13.11 6.76
C SER A 416 1.20 13.40 5.27
N LEU A 417 0.23 13.02 4.44
CA LEU A 417 0.23 13.30 3.00
C LEU A 417 0.38 14.79 2.70
N ALA A 418 -0.38 15.63 3.40
CA ALA A 418 -0.29 17.08 3.27
C ALA A 418 1.12 17.57 3.63
N VAL A 419 1.70 17.15 4.76
CA VAL A 419 3.07 17.50 5.15
C VAL A 419 4.07 17.07 4.07
N CYS A 420 3.95 15.84 3.55
CA CYS A 420 4.81 15.29 2.52
C CYS A 420 4.75 16.07 1.20
N LEU A 421 3.54 16.34 0.68
CA LEU A 421 3.35 17.14 -0.56
C LEU A 421 3.86 18.57 -0.39
N GLN A 422 3.59 19.20 0.75
CA GLN A 422 4.05 20.56 1.03
C GLN A 422 5.58 20.60 1.21
N THR A 423 6.19 19.54 1.73
CA THR A 423 7.66 19.43 1.82
C THR A 423 8.30 19.38 0.44
N LEU A 424 7.73 18.64 -0.51
CA LEU A 424 8.22 18.65 -1.91
C LEU A 424 8.06 20.02 -2.58
N LYS A 425 7.03 20.80 -2.19
CA LYS A 425 6.76 22.12 -2.77
C LYS A 425 7.61 23.24 -2.16
N TYR A 426 7.84 23.22 -0.84
CA TYR A 426 8.42 24.34 -0.08
C TYR A 426 9.73 24.00 0.66
N GLY A 427 10.14 22.73 0.66
CA GLY A 427 11.35 22.26 1.35
C GLY A 427 11.29 22.31 2.87
N GLU A 428 12.44 22.55 3.51
CA GLU A 428 12.63 22.35 4.97
C GLU A 428 11.84 23.31 5.88
N CYS A 429 11.13 24.30 5.33
CA CYS A 429 10.41 25.32 6.11
C CYS A 429 9.39 24.72 7.10
N LEU A 430 8.81 23.55 6.78
CA LEU A 430 7.86 22.83 7.64
C LEU A 430 8.48 22.13 8.86
N LYS A 431 9.80 21.89 8.86
CA LYS A 431 10.48 21.10 9.91
C LYS A 431 10.30 21.70 11.31
N LYS A 432 10.33 23.03 11.44
CA LYS A 432 10.20 23.73 12.74
C LYS A 432 8.80 23.58 13.36
N HIS A 433 7.74 23.58 12.54
CA HIS A 433 6.36 23.48 13.02
C HIS A 433 5.97 22.05 13.40
N VAL A 434 6.50 21.04 12.70
CA VAL A 434 6.25 19.62 13.02
C VAL A 434 6.99 19.17 14.28
N LEU A 435 8.22 19.64 14.50
CA LEU A 435 9.00 19.35 15.73
C LEU A 435 8.36 19.93 16.99
N PHE A 436 7.65 21.06 16.90
CA PHE A 436 6.89 21.66 18.01
C PHE A 436 5.77 20.73 18.52
N LEU A 437 5.11 20.00 17.61
CA LEU A 437 4.04 19.05 17.96
C LEU A 437 4.55 17.79 18.67
N GLU A 438 5.82 17.38 18.44
CA GLU A 438 6.42 16.22 19.11
C GLU A 438 6.86 16.50 20.56
N GLY A 439 7.12 17.75 20.92
CA GLY A 439 7.54 18.15 22.27
C GLY A 439 6.51 17.84 23.37
N LEU A 440 5.21 17.83 23.03
CA LEU A 440 4.11 17.47 23.94
C LEU A 440 4.18 16.01 24.43
N THR A 441 4.82 15.11 23.67
CA THR A 441 4.90 13.66 23.96
C THR A 441 5.84 13.32 25.15
N ILE A 442 6.77 14.21 25.48
CA ILE A 442 7.82 13.96 26.49
C ILE A 442 7.24 13.89 27.91
N HIS A 443 6.24 14.73 28.21
CA HIS A 443 5.67 14.83 29.56
C HIS A 443 4.84 13.60 29.97
N VAL A 444 4.22 12.90 29.02
CA VAL A 444 3.42 11.70 29.29
C VAL A 444 4.31 10.45 29.38
N LYS A 445 5.20 10.25 28.40
CA LYS A 445 6.10 9.08 28.38
C LYS A 445 7.15 9.09 29.48
N GLY A 446 7.65 10.28 29.85
CA GLY A 446 8.69 10.42 30.89
C GLY A 446 8.17 10.44 32.32
N SER A 447 6.86 10.56 32.55
CA SER A 447 6.32 10.76 33.91
C SER A 447 5.06 9.94 34.25
N PHE A 448 4.52 9.15 33.32
CA PHE A 448 3.33 8.32 33.57
C PHE A 448 3.35 6.96 32.83
N SER A 449 4.52 6.33 32.74
CA SER A 449 4.70 5.01 32.07
C SER A 449 4.10 3.82 32.86
N PRO A 450 4.05 2.59 32.30
CA PRO A 450 3.60 1.39 33.02
C PRO A 450 4.29 1.18 34.38
N TYR A 451 5.60 1.49 34.48
CA TYR A 451 6.34 1.44 35.74
C TYR A 451 5.78 2.40 36.79
N HIS A 452 5.54 3.65 36.41
CA HIS A 452 4.99 4.71 37.26
C HIS A 452 3.58 4.36 37.76
N ARG A 453 2.73 3.82 36.87
CA ARG A 453 1.37 3.34 37.21
C ARG A 453 1.40 2.17 38.20
N LYS A 454 2.21 1.14 37.90
CA LYS A 454 2.38 -0.07 38.73
C LYS A 454 2.91 0.26 40.13
N ARG A 455 3.84 1.20 40.23
CA ARG A 455 4.42 1.66 41.50
C ARG A 455 3.67 2.81 42.16
N SER A 456 2.61 3.31 41.50
CA SER A 456 1.80 4.45 41.96
C SER A 456 2.65 5.69 42.28
N PHE A 457 3.63 5.97 41.42
CA PHE A 457 4.63 7.01 41.60
C PHE A 457 4.72 7.83 40.31
N ALA A 458 4.36 9.11 40.35
CA ALA A 458 4.45 10.05 39.22
C ALA A 458 4.41 11.49 39.75
N ASN A 459 4.97 12.45 39.00
CA ASN A 459 4.96 13.86 39.40
C ASN A 459 3.54 14.45 39.27
N PRO A 460 2.90 14.92 40.37
CA PRO A 460 1.53 15.45 40.33
C PRO A 460 1.35 16.66 39.41
N ARG A 461 2.40 17.49 39.24
CA ARG A 461 2.39 18.63 38.30
C ARG A 461 2.25 18.15 36.86
N ASN A 462 2.93 17.06 36.50
CA ASN A 462 2.88 16.49 35.15
C ASN A 462 1.52 15.85 34.86
N LEU A 463 0.89 15.25 35.88
CA LEU A 463 -0.45 14.68 35.80
C LEU A 463 -1.55 15.74 35.59
N ALA A 464 -1.39 16.91 36.20
CA ALA A 464 -2.33 18.02 36.09
C ALA A 464 -2.47 18.53 34.64
N PHE A 465 -1.45 18.37 33.79
CA PHE A 465 -1.50 18.82 32.39
C PHE A 465 -2.46 18.03 31.51
N PHE A 466 -2.79 16.77 31.83
CA PHE A 466 -3.60 15.92 30.95
C PHE A 466 -4.77 15.22 31.64
N LYS A 467 -4.90 15.31 32.97
CA LYS A 467 -5.97 14.68 33.76
C LYS A 467 -7.37 15.07 33.29
N ASP A 468 -7.62 16.37 33.09
CA ASP A 468 -8.96 16.85 32.73
C ASP A 468 -9.30 16.50 31.27
N GLY A 469 -8.29 16.47 30.40
CA GLY A 469 -8.42 15.97 29.02
C GLY A 469 -8.75 14.47 28.97
N LEU A 470 -8.12 13.64 29.82
CA LEU A 470 -8.42 12.21 29.93
C LEU A 470 -9.85 11.95 30.40
N LYS A 471 -10.30 12.71 31.40
CA LYS A 471 -11.66 12.58 31.94
C LYS A 471 -12.70 12.99 30.90
N LYS A 472 -12.49 14.12 30.23
CA LYS A 472 -13.36 14.59 29.15
C LYS A 472 -13.45 13.59 28.00
N LEU A 473 -12.31 13.02 27.60
CA LEU A 473 -12.26 12.00 26.54
C LEU A 473 -13.09 10.77 26.91
N MET A 474 -13.01 10.28 28.15
CA MET A 474 -13.80 9.15 28.63
C MET A 474 -15.31 9.47 28.65
N ASP A 475 -15.68 10.68 29.11
CA ASP A 475 -17.09 11.09 29.20
C ASP A 475 -17.73 11.29 27.79
N GLU A 476 -16.92 11.60 26.77
CA GLU A 476 -17.38 11.80 25.38
C GLU A 476 -17.16 10.55 24.48
N TRP A 477 -16.50 9.50 24.98
CA TRP A 477 -15.98 8.39 24.17
C TRP A 477 -17.07 7.55 23.52
N ASP A 478 -18.12 7.18 24.25
CA ASP A 478 -19.21 6.36 23.71
C ASP A 478 -19.95 7.10 22.59
N SER A 479 -20.18 8.41 22.77
CA SER A 479 -20.77 9.28 21.74
C SER A 479 -19.84 9.46 20.54
N PHE A 480 -18.52 9.55 20.78
CA PHE A 480 -17.51 9.59 19.72
C PHE A 480 -17.50 8.28 18.94
N LEU A 481 -17.48 7.11 19.59
CA LEU A 481 -17.47 5.81 18.91
C LEU A 481 -18.72 5.57 18.07
N LEU A 482 -19.89 5.97 18.57
CA LEU A 482 -21.13 5.88 17.80
C LEU A 482 -21.07 6.76 16.54
N THR A 483 -20.56 7.98 16.69
CA THR A 483 -20.41 8.94 15.59
C THR A 483 -19.31 8.52 14.61
N PHE A 484 -18.20 8.01 15.13
CA PHE A 484 -17.05 7.53 14.39
C PHE A 484 -17.43 6.30 13.56
N ARG A 485 -18.12 5.32 14.15
CA ARG A 485 -18.67 4.15 13.42
C ARG A 485 -19.56 4.62 12.27
N LYS A 486 -20.54 5.50 12.55
CA LYS A 486 -21.44 6.05 11.52
C LYS A 486 -20.69 6.77 10.39
N ASN A 487 -19.67 7.55 10.69
CA ASN A 487 -18.86 8.24 9.70
C ASN A 487 -17.95 7.28 8.91
N MET A 488 -17.41 6.26 9.57
CA MET A 488 -16.59 5.25 8.91
C MET A 488 -17.41 4.33 8.00
N GLU A 489 -18.66 4.01 8.34
CA GLU A 489 -19.58 3.29 7.43
C GLU A 489 -19.86 4.10 6.15
N ALA A 490 -19.80 5.43 6.23
CA ALA A 490 -19.93 6.28 5.05
C ALA A 490 -18.70 6.20 4.13
N ILE A 491 -17.52 5.90 4.68
CA ILE A 491 -16.23 5.88 3.97
C ILE A 491 -15.86 4.48 3.50
N PHE A 492 -16.03 3.47 4.36
CA PHE A 492 -15.61 2.07 4.16
C PHE A 492 -16.80 1.11 4.14
N TYR A 493 -16.58 -0.14 3.74
CA TYR A 493 -17.59 -1.19 3.81
C TYR A 493 -17.71 -1.77 5.23
N PRO A 494 -18.86 -2.36 5.62
CA PRO A 494 -19.12 -2.78 6.99
C PRO A 494 -18.10 -3.77 7.56
N ASP A 495 -17.62 -4.69 6.74
CA ASP A 495 -16.61 -5.70 7.07
C ASP A 495 -15.24 -5.07 7.39
N THR A 496 -14.79 -4.13 6.56
CA THR A 496 -13.57 -3.34 6.78
C THR A 496 -13.65 -2.58 8.11
N LEU A 497 -14.83 -2.03 8.40
CA LEU A 497 -15.05 -1.30 9.63
C LEU A 497 -15.09 -2.23 10.85
N GLU A 498 -15.73 -3.38 10.72
CA GLU A 498 -15.82 -4.37 11.80
C GLU A 498 -14.43 -4.91 12.17
N GLU A 499 -13.64 -5.36 11.18
CA GLU A 499 -12.26 -5.80 11.37
C GLU A 499 -11.42 -4.69 12.03
N TRP A 500 -11.52 -3.46 11.50
CA TRP A 500 -10.75 -2.34 12.04
C TRP A 500 -11.17 -1.98 13.48
N LEU A 501 -12.46 -1.96 13.80
CA LEU A 501 -12.94 -1.63 15.16
C LEU A 501 -12.56 -2.71 16.17
N GLU A 502 -12.63 -3.99 15.79
CA GLU A 502 -12.28 -5.10 16.68
C GLU A 502 -10.79 -5.04 17.06
N GLU A 503 -9.92 -4.90 16.07
CA GLU A 503 -8.47 -4.89 16.26
C GLU A 503 -7.94 -3.58 16.86
N ASN A 504 -8.62 -2.45 16.62
CA ASN A 504 -8.05 -1.12 16.92
C ASN A 504 -8.79 -0.32 17.98
N VAL A 505 -10.05 -0.64 18.26
CA VAL A 505 -10.86 0.12 19.19
C VAL A 505 -11.25 -0.72 20.40
N ASN A 506 -11.82 -1.90 20.18
CA ASN A 506 -12.47 -2.67 21.25
C ASN A 506 -11.47 -3.12 22.34
N GLU A 507 -10.27 -3.60 21.98
CA GLU A 507 -9.22 -4.00 22.94
C GLU A 507 -8.68 -2.84 23.82
N HIS A 508 -8.76 -1.59 23.34
CA HIS A 508 -8.14 -0.44 24.02
C HIS A 508 -9.09 0.26 25.01
N ILE A 509 -10.38 -0.08 24.98
CA ILE A 509 -11.41 0.48 25.86
C ILE A 509 -11.19 0.06 27.32
N GLU A 510 -10.82 -1.19 27.58
CA GLU A 510 -10.56 -1.67 28.94
C GLU A 510 -9.35 -0.98 29.57
N ARG A 511 -8.30 -0.73 28.77
CA ARG A 511 -7.08 -0.05 29.22
C ARG A 511 -7.32 1.43 29.57
N LEU A 512 -8.23 2.11 28.85
CA LEU A 512 -8.62 3.49 29.15
C LEU A 512 -9.30 3.58 30.53
N HIS A 513 -10.20 2.64 30.83
CA HIS A 513 -10.86 2.54 32.14
C HIS A 513 -9.84 2.35 33.28
N GLU A 514 -8.86 1.45 33.10
CA GLU A 514 -7.80 1.22 34.08
C GLU A 514 -6.93 2.46 34.32
N MET A 515 -6.59 3.21 33.27
CA MET A 515 -5.77 4.43 33.38
C MET A 515 -6.45 5.53 34.19
N VAL A 516 -7.76 5.72 34.03
CA VAL A 516 -8.52 6.72 34.80
C VAL A 516 -8.55 6.35 36.30
N VAL A 517 -8.68 5.05 36.61
CA VAL A 517 -8.60 4.54 37.98
C VAL A 517 -7.20 4.80 38.57
N ASP A 518 -6.16 4.54 37.79
CA ASP A 518 -4.77 4.75 38.19
C ASP A 518 -4.42 6.23 38.44
N VAL A 519 -4.88 7.14 37.58
CA VAL A 519 -4.70 8.60 37.77
C VAL A 519 -5.37 9.06 39.06
N LYS A 520 -6.62 8.64 39.30
CA LYS A 520 -7.36 8.97 40.54
C LYS A 520 -6.63 8.43 41.78
N ARG A 521 -6.09 7.22 41.69
CA ARG A 521 -5.32 6.58 42.77
C ARG A 521 -4.02 7.32 43.05
N ILE A 522 -3.25 7.69 42.04
CA ILE A 522 -1.93 8.33 42.18
C ILE A 522 -2.05 9.78 42.67
N ILE A 523 -3.06 10.52 42.21
CA ILE A 523 -3.34 11.87 42.72
C ILE A 523 -3.64 11.85 44.22
N LYS A 524 -4.38 10.85 44.71
CA LYS A 524 -4.65 10.68 46.14
C LYS A 524 -3.39 10.46 46.98
N LEU A 525 -2.31 9.96 46.37
CA LEU A 525 -1.02 9.74 47.03
C LEU A 525 -0.12 10.99 47.03
N ASN A 526 -0.52 12.07 46.33
CA ASN A 526 0.20 13.34 46.27
C ASN A 526 1.72 13.21 45.98
N GLY A 527 2.10 12.26 45.12
CA GLY A 527 3.49 12.01 44.74
C GLY A 527 4.31 11.17 45.75
N GLN A 528 3.70 10.65 46.81
CA GLN A 528 4.38 9.74 47.75
C GLN A 528 4.41 8.30 47.20
N PRO A 529 5.53 7.57 47.32
CA PRO A 529 5.59 6.16 46.94
C PRO A 529 4.68 5.31 47.84
N LYS A 530 4.14 4.20 47.30
CA LYS A 530 3.41 3.20 48.09
C LYS A 530 4.25 2.78 49.30
N VAL A 531 3.78 3.07 50.52
CA VAL A 531 4.41 2.56 51.73
C VAL A 531 4.25 1.04 51.73
N ASP A 532 5.36 0.33 51.84
CA ASP A 532 5.38 -1.11 52.03
C ASP A 532 4.73 -1.41 53.40
N PRO A 533 3.60 -2.15 53.45
CA PRO A 533 2.96 -2.51 54.71
C PRO A 533 3.89 -3.24 55.68
N SER A 534 4.97 -3.86 55.18
CA SER A 534 5.98 -4.52 56.00
C SER A 534 6.96 -3.58 56.71
N LYS A 535 6.96 -2.28 56.39
CA LYS A 535 7.79 -1.24 57.03
C LYS A 535 7.01 -0.32 57.97
N MET A 536 5.73 -0.60 58.21
CA MET A 536 4.97 0.00 59.31
C MET A 536 4.94 -0.96 60.50
N ARG A 537 6.07 -1.11 61.18
CA ARG A 537 6.16 -1.56 62.58
C ARG A 537 7.27 -0.80 63.29
#